data_AF-A0AAV8ZJC7-F1
#
_entry.id   AF-A0AAV8ZJC7-F1
#
_cell.length_a   1.000
_cell.length_b   1.000
_cell.length_c   1.000
_cell.angle_alpha   90.00
_cell.angle_beta   90.00
_cell.angle_gamma   90.00
#
_symmetry.space_group_name_H-M   'P 1'
#
loop_
_entity.id
_entity.type
_entity.pdbx_description
1 polymer ?
#
loop_
_entity_poly.entity_id
_entity_poly.type
_entity_poly.pdbx_seq_one_letter_code
_entity_poly.pdbx_strand_id
1 'polypeptide(L)'
;MSLSDTQRIEILILRRGDKTRMQKQVCEIFNTKYPDRRISQSTVSGIENKFREFENVTDIPKSGRKRILDDEQKLDILLNIQDNPHKPSRQIAADNDVKLRMLFPDDNPNEIDRNI
;
A
#
# COMPACT_ATOMS: atom_id res chain seq x y z
N MET A 1 12.51 1.31 6.93
CA MET A 1 13.49 0.23 6.68
C MET A 1 12.71 -1.06 6.52
N SER A 2 12.88 -1.80 5.42
CA SER A 2 12.24 -3.12 5.30
C SER A 2 13.17 -4.18 5.92
N LEU A 3 12.61 -4.97 6.84
CA LEU A 3 13.25 -6.20 7.30
C LEU A 3 12.97 -7.30 6.27
N SER A 4 13.88 -8.25 6.10
CA SER A 4 13.56 -9.46 5.36
C SER A 4 12.63 -10.36 6.18
N ASP A 5 11.94 -11.29 5.53
CA ASP A 5 11.10 -12.26 6.22
C ASP A 5 11.90 -13.12 7.19
N THR A 6 13.13 -13.50 6.81
CA THR A 6 14.07 -14.20 7.71
C THR A 6 14.37 -13.39 8.98
N GLN A 7 14.57 -12.07 8.86
CA GLN A 7 14.81 -11.21 10.00
C GLN A 7 13.56 -11.08 10.89
N ARG A 8 12.36 -11.03 10.30
CA ARG A 8 11.10 -11.02 11.07
C ARG A 8 10.87 -12.34 11.81
N ILE A 9 11.16 -13.46 11.16
CA ILE A 9 11.11 -14.79 11.77
C ILE A 9 12.10 -14.88 12.94
N GLU A 10 13.33 -14.40 12.76
CA GLU A 10 14.33 -14.37 13.83
C GLU A 10 13.84 -13.56 15.04
N ILE A 11 13.22 -12.39 14.81
CA ILE A 11 12.61 -11.57 15.88
C ILE A 11 11.52 -12.35 16.62
N LEU A 12 10.65 -13.09 15.90
CA LEU A 12 9.60 -13.90 16.51
C LEU A 12 10.18 -15.07 17.32
N ILE A 13 11.21 -15.76 16.83
CA ILE A 13 11.92 -16.82 17.55
C ILE A 13 12.57 -16.28 18.82
N LEU A 14 13.23 -15.12 18.74
CA LEU A 14 13.83 -14.47 19.91
C LEU A 14 12.78 -14.09 20.96
N ARG A 15 11.59 -13.68 20.51
CA ARG A 15 10.48 -13.23 21.37
C ARG A 15 9.71 -14.38 22.02
N ARG A 16 9.42 -15.45 21.26
CA ARG A 16 8.49 -16.54 21.64
C ARG A 16 9.07 -17.96 21.55
N GLY A 17 10.37 -18.12 21.26
CA GLY A 17 11.06 -19.41 21.35
C GLY A 17 11.20 -19.90 22.80
N ASP A 18 12.25 -20.66 23.10
CA ASP A 18 12.42 -21.39 24.37
C ASP A 18 12.32 -20.54 25.66
N LYS A 19 12.53 -19.23 25.55
CA LYS A 19 12.39 -18.28 26.65
C LYS A 19 11.60 -17.07 26.17
N THR A 20 10.52 -16.73 26.87
CA THR A 20 9.75 -15.51 26.62
C THR A 20 10.60 -14.29 27.02
N ARG A 21 11.26 -13.65 26.06
CA ARG A 21 12.11 -12.46 26.29
C ARG A 21 11.30 -11.18 26.19
N MET A 22 11.63 -10.16 26.98
CA MET A 22 11.01 -8.84 26.84
C MET A 22 11.38 -8.20 25.49
N GLN A 23 10.52 -7.33 24.95
CA GLN A 23 10.78 -6.63 23.68
C GLN A 23 12.10 -5.86 23.69
N LYS A 24 12.46 -5.25 24.82
CA LYS A 24 13.76 -4.58 25.03
C LYS A 24 14.94 -5.53 24.80
N GLN A 25 14.90 -6.72 25.39
CA GLN A 25 15.96 -7.73 25.25
C GLN A 25 16.07 -8.24 23.82
N VAL A 26 14.93 -8.43 23.13
CA VAL A 26 14.93 -8.82 21.72
C VAL A 26 15.61 -7.75 20.86
N CYS A 27 15.32 -6.47 21.09
CA CYS A 27 16.00 -5.38 20.41
C CYS A 27 17.51 -5.37 20.68
N GLU A 28 17.93 -5.56 21.93
CA GLU A 28 19.36 -5.58 22.29
C GLU A 28 20.09 -6.72 21.57
N ILE A 29 19.54 -7.94 21.60
CA ILE A 29 20.13 -9.10 20.92
C ILE A 29 20.17 -8.88 19.40
N PHE A 30 19.06 -8.46 18.80
CA PHE A 30 18.98 -8.25 17.36
C PHE A 30 19.91 -7.13 16.89
N ASN A 31 19.95 -6.00 17.60
CA ASN A 31 20.79 -4.85 17.23
C ASN A 31 22.28 -5.12 17.45
N THR A 32 22.63 -6.01 18.39
CA THR A 32 24.02 -6.48 18.57
C THR A 32 24.45 -7.33 17.39
N LYS A 33 23.56 -8.19 16.87
CA LYS A 33 23.83 -9.03 15.69
C LYS A 33 23.82 -8.25 14.38
N TYR A 34 22.94 -7.25 14.26
CA TYR A 34 22.77 -6.43 13.05
C TYR A 34 22.96 -4.94 13.36
N PRO A 35 24.21 -4.47 13.55
CA PRO A 35 24.49 -3.08 13.92
C PRO A 35 24.05 -2.08 12.84
N ASP A 36 24.11 -2.47 11.57
CA ASP A 36 23.73 -1.61 10.43
C ASP A 36 22.21 -1.51 10.23
N ARG A 37 21.43 -2.38 10.90
CA ARG A 37 19.98 -2.51 10.72
C ARG A 37 19.27 -2.57 12.06
N ARG A 38 19.45 -1.50 12.85
CA ARG A 38 18.85 -1.42 14.19
C ARG A 38 17.33 -1.33 14.11
N ILE A 39 16.68 -2.06 15.01
CA ILE A 39 15.23 -2.06 15.22
C ILE A 39 14.89 -1.46 16.59
N SER A 40 13.70 -0.88 16.68
CA SER A 40 13.11 -0.37 17.91
C SER A 40 12.16 -1.39 18.56
N GLN A 41 11.81 -1.16 19.83
CA GLN A 41 10.79 -1.97 20.51
C GLN A 41 9.42 -1.90 19.81
N SER A 42 9.08 -0.74 19.23
CA SER A 42 7.85 -0.57 18.44
C SER A 42 7.86 -1.45 17.19
N THR A 43 9.02 -1.70 16.59
CA THR A 43 9.16 -2.61 15.44
C THR A 43 8.88 -4.05 15.87
N VAL A 44 9.44 -4.48 17.00
CA VAL A 44 9.17 -5.82 17.57
C VAL A 44 7.69 -5.99 17.89
N SER A 45 7.08 -4.99 18.55
CA SER A 45 5.64 -4.99 18.87
C SER A 45 4.77 -5.07 17.62
N GLY A 46 5.09 -4.29 16.58
CA GLY A 46 4.38 -4.32 15.31
C GLY A 46 4.44 -5.67 14.61
N ILE A 47 5.61 -6.31 14.59
CA ILE A 47 5.79 -7.66 14.03
C ILE A 47 4.99 -8.69 14.84
N GLU A 48 5.06 -8.63 16.17
CA GLU A 48 4.32 -9.54 17.05
C GLU A 48 2.81 -9.42 16.87
N ASN A 49 2.28 -8.19 16.81
CA ASN A 49 0.86 -7.95 16.61
C ASN A 49 0.39 -8.43 15.24
N LYS A 50 1.15 -8.11 14.18
CA LYS A 50 0.83 -8.54 12.83
C LYS A 50 0.82 -10.07 12.71
N PHE A 51 1.80 -10.74 13.30
CA PHE A 51 1.83 -12.21 13.31
C PHE A 51 0.65 -12.78 14.09
N ARG A 52 0.25 -12.17 15.22
CA ARG A 52 -0.93 -12.61 15.97
C ARG A 52 -2.24 -12.46 15.19
N GLU A 53 -2.34 -11.41 14.36
CA GLU A 53 -3.57 -11.08 13.62
C GLU A 53 -3.69 -11.85 12.31
N PHE A 54 -2.58 -12.01 11.57
CA PHE A 54 -2.59 -12.56 10.21
C PHE A 54 -1.84 -13.88 10.07
N GLU A 55 -1.21 -14.38 11.13
CA GLU A 55 -0.38 -15.60 11.15
C GLU A 55 0.70 -15.63 10.06
N ASN A 56 1.11 -14.45 9.60
CA ASN A 56 2.01 -14.28 8.48
C ASN A 56 3.09 -13.23 8.77
N VAL A 57 4.31 -13.53 8.33
CA VAL A 57 5.51 -12.69 8.43
C VAL A 57 5.74 -11.84 7.17
N THR A 58 5.19 -12.23 6.02
CA THR A 58 5.36 -11.49 4.75
C THR A 58 4.69 -10.14 4.84
N ASP A 59 5.25 -9.13 4.18
CA ASP A 59 4.57 -7.83 4.05
C ASP A 59 3.21 -8.02 3.38
N ILE A 60 2.16 -7.49 4.03
CA ILE A 60 0.82 -7.48 3.45
C ILE A 60 0.86 -6.41 2.37
N PRO A 61 0.36 -6.68 1.15
CA PRO A 61 0.24 -5.65 0.15
C PRO A 61 -0.50 -4.47 0.76
N LYS A 62 0.15 -3.31 0.79
CA LYS A 62 -0.51 -2.09 1.24
C LYS A 62 -1.74 -1.93 0.37
N SER A 63 -2.93 -1.98 0.97
CA SER A 63 -4.14 -1.57 0.25
C SER A 63 -3.86 -0.17 -0.25
N GLY A 64 -3.63 -0.04 -1.55
CA GLY A 64 -3.47 1.26 -2.18
C GLY A 64 -4.72 2.11 -1.93
N ARG A 65 -4.64 3.39 -2.29
CA ARG A 65 -5.84 4.22 -2.38
C ARG A 65 -6.85 3.46 -3.25
N LYS A 66 -8.04 3.16 -2.72
CA LYS A 66 -9.10 2.50 -3.49
C LYS A 66 -9.27 3.28 -4.79
N ARG A 67 -9.20 2.59 -5.95
CA ARG A 67 -9.62 3.18 -7.21
C ARG A 67 -11.11 3.47 -7.03
N ILE A 68 -11.47 4.76 -7.16
CA ILE A 68 -12.79 5.25 -6.75
C ILE A 68 -13.87 4.82 -7.74
N LEU A 69 -13.48 4.46 -8.97
CA LEU A 69 -14.34 3.93 -10.01
C LEU A 69 -14.55 2.42 -9.83
N ASP A 70 -15.82 2.03 -9.74
CA ASP A 70 -16.24 0.64 -9.87
C ASP A 70 -16.04 0.11 -11.30
N ASP A 71 -16.06 -1.20 -11.49
CA ASP A 71 -15.84 -1.82 -12.80
C ASP A 71 -16.97 -1.55 -13.79
N GLU A 72 -18.22 -1.45 -13.30
CA GLU A 72 -19.38 -1.05 -14.11
C GLU A 72 -19.22 0.38 -14.64
N GLN A 73 -18.83 1.32 -13.77
CA GLN A 73 -18.60 2.71 -14.15
C GLN A 73 -17.48 2.85 -15.18
N LYS A 74 -16.40 2.05 -15.07
CA LYS A 74 -15.34 2.03 -16.08
C LYS A 74 -15.86 1.56 -17.44
N LEU A 75 -16.73 0.56 -17.45
CA LEU A 75 -17.30 0.03 -18.68
C LEU A 75 -18.17 1.08 -19.37
N ASP A 76 -19.04 1.76 -18.64
CA ASP A 76 -19.90 2.82 -19.18
C ASP A 76 -19.11 4.00 -19.76
N ILE A 77 -18.01 4.39 -19.11
CA ILE A 77 -17.09 5.40 -19.62
C ILE A 77 -16.44 4.93 -20.93
N LEU A 78 -15.97 3.68 -20.99
CA LEU A 78 -15.33 3.14 -22.19
C LEU A 78 -16.28 3.07 -23.38
N LEU A 79 -17.53 2.64 -23.15
CA LEU A 79 -18.58 2.63 -24.17
C LEU A 79 -18.89 4.04 -24.66
N ASN A 80 -19.01 5.02 -23.76
CA ASN A 80 -19.23 6.42 -24.13
C ASN A 80 -18.10 6.99 -25.01
N ILE A 81 -16.84 6.65 -24.71
CA ILE A 81 -15.68 7.06 -25.52
C ILE A 81 -15.72 6.38 -26.90
N GLN A 82 -16.07 5.09 -26.94
CA GLN A 82 -16.16 4.33 -28.18
C GLN A 82 -17.27 4.87 -29.09
N ASP A 83 -18.44 5.16 -28.53
CA ASP A 83 -19.61 5.65 -29.27
C ASP A 83 -19.45 7.13 -29.67
N ASN A 84 -18.72 7.91 -28.87
CA ASN A 84 -18.55 9.36 -29.06
C ASN A 84 -17.08 9.79 -28.90
N PRO A 85 -16.19 9.42 -29.84
CA PRO A 85 -14.74 9.63 -29.70
C PRO A 85 -14.32 11.10 -29.69
N HIS A 86 -15.17 12.02 -30.15
CA HIS A 86 -14.92 13.45 -30.14
C HIS A 86 -15.47 14.16 -28.90
N LYS A 87 -16.13 13.43 -28.00
CA LYS A 87 -16.71 14.03 -26.79
C LYS A 87 -15.57 14.41 -25.84
N PRO A 88 -15.53 15.66 -25.35
CA PRO A 88 -14.47 16.08 -24.44
C PRO A 88 -14.58 15.30 -23.13
N SER A 89 -13.44 14.91 -22.57
CA SER A 89 -13.33 14.16 -21.32
C SER A 89 -14.11 14.79 -20.15
N ARG A 90 -14.22 16.13 -20.11
CA ARG A 90 -15.03 16.87 -19.12
C ARG A 90 -16.51 16.52 -19.20
N GLN A 91 -17.04 16.34 -20.40
CA GLN A 91 -18.44 15.97 -20.59
C GLN A 91 -18.66 14.50 -20.24
N ILE A 92 -17.78 13.60 -20.70
CA ILE A 92 -17.84 12.16 -20.33
C ILE A 92 -17.82 11.98 -18.81
N ALA A 93 -17.01 12.78 -18.10
CA ALA A 93 -16.97 12.78 -16.64
C ALA A 93 -18.30 13.19 -16.01
N ALA A 94 -18.92 14.25 -16.54
CA ALA A 94 -20.21 14.74 -16.05
C ALA A 94 -21.34 13.74 -16.33
N ASP A 95 -21.35 13.10 -17.49
CA ASP A 95 -22.38 12.12 -17.86
C ASP A 95 -22.34 10.87 -16.96
N ASN A 96 -21.16 10.52 -16.45
CA ASN A 96 -20.94 9.34 -15.61
C ASN A 96 -20.83 9.69 -14.11
N ASP A 97 -21.15 10.94 -13.72
CA ASP A 97 -21.03 11.48 -12.36
C ASP A 97 -19.67 11.20 -11.68
N VAL A 98 -18.59 11.37 -12.44
CA VAL A 98 -17.22 11.14 -11.98
C VAL A 98 -16.41 12.43 -12.07
N LYS A 99 -15.44 12.60 -11.17
CA LYS A 99 -14.51 13.73 -11.28
C LYS A 99 -13.58 13.48 -12.47
N LEU A 100 -13.33 14.49 -13.30
CA LEU A 100 -12.43 14.39 -14.46
C LEU A 100 -11.06 13.78 -14.11
N ARG A 101 -10.50 14.15 -12.95
CA ARG A 101 -9.23 13.60 -12.44
C ARG A 101 -9.26 12.08 -12.20
N MET A 102 -10.44 11.47 -12.10
CA MET A 102 -10.59 10.02 -11.97
C MET A 102 -10.51 9.29 -13.30
N LEU A 103 -10.83 9.95 -14.41
CA LEU A 103 -10.64 9.42 -15.77
C LEU A 103 -9.16 9.40 -16.17
N PHE A 104 -8.42 10.44 -15.76
CA PHE A 104 -7.00 10.62 -16.06
C PHE A 104 -6.21 10.95 -14.78
N PRO A 105 -5.89 9.94 -13.96
CA PRO A 105 -5.24 10.16 -12.66
C PRO A 105 -3.78 10.61 -12.76
N ASP A 106 -3.13 10.40 -13.91
CA ASP A 106 -1.70 10.69 -14.14
C ASP A 106 -1.45 12.00 -14.91
N ASP A 107 -2.49 12.69 -15.38
CA ASP A 107 -2.36 13.91 -16.17
C ASP A 107 -2.12 15.14 -15.28
N ASN A 108 -1.03 15.86 -15.56
CA ASN A 108 -0.71 17.13 -14.93
C ASN A 108 -1.78 18.17 -15.30
N PRO A 109 -2.47 18.81 -14.33
CA PRO A 109 -3.57 19.74 -14.61
C PRO A 109 -3.16 20.97 -15.45
N ASN A 110 -1.86 21.21 -15.64
CA ASN A 110 -1.33 22.32 -16.44
C ASN A 110 -1.08 22.00 -17.93
N GLU A 111 -1.31 20.75 -18.40
CA GLU A 111 -1.12 20.37 -19.81
C GLU A 111 -2.41 20.34 -20.64
N ILE A 112 -3.58 20.49 -20.01
CA ILE A 112 -4.89 20.36 -20.67
C ILE A 112 -5.25 21.62 -21.50
N ASP A 113 -4.64 22.78 -21.21
CA ASP A 113 -4.96 24.07 -21.85
C ASP A 113 -4.15 24.37 -23.14
N ARG A 114 -3.51 23.37 -23.76
CA ARG A 114 -2.66 23.61 -24.96
C ARG A 114 -3.23 23.15 -26.30
N ASN A 115 -4.40 22.52 -26.35
CA ASN A 115 -4.99 22.04 -27.62
C ASN A 115 -6.52 22.29 -27.71
N ILE A 116 -6.99 23.46 -27.28
CA ILE A 116 -8.26 24.04 -27.75
C ILE A 116 -8.02 25.51 -28.10
#